data_AF-A0ABD3K5F1-F1
#
_entry.id   AF-A0ABD3K5F1-F1
#
_cell.length_a   1.000
_cell.length_b   1.000
_cell.length_c   1.000
_cell.angle_alpha   90.00
_cell.angle_beta   90.00
_cell.angle_gamma   90.00
#
_symmetry.space_group_name_H-M   'P 1'
#
loop_
_entity.id
_entity.type
_entity.pdbx_description
1 polymer ?
#
loop_
_entity_poly.entity_id
_entity_poly.type
_entity_poly.pdbx_seq_one_letter_code
_entity_poly.pdbx_strand_id
1 'polypeptide(L)'
;MASSPVVALNGALAGRASRGYLERKAPAKARIQASKLCRRFCTLGWASSTGGGIAVEVRRDSVPRSNHLIAAGRRPACIFQAEGYHFLFNALELHHLGLNNLIPNHGLQQTGKGAASYANIRTYVKAGALNSDNRTEPLPRCVVLDIEGTTTPISFVTDVLFPYARDNVGRHLSATFETPETHDDIKLLRSQVEDDLKQGVQGAVPIPGDEAGKEQVIAALVANVEAMIKADRKITALKQLQGHIWQTGFENNELEGVVFEDVPKALTNWHSLGIKVYIYSSGSRLAQRLIFGKTNYGDLRKYLCGFFDTYVGNKKETRSYIEISESLGVDKPSDVLFLTDVYQEAVAAKDAGLKVLILIRPGNGPLPENHGFKTVSSFLEI
;
A
#
# COMPACT_ATOMS: atom_id res chain seq x y z
N MET A 1 68.87 4.85 -45.64
CA MET A 1 68.52 4.76 -47.08
C MET A 1 67.35 3.80 -47.23
N ALA A 2 66.60 3.85 -48.35
CA ALA A 2 65.34 3.13 -48.49
C ALA A 2 65.21 2.37 -49.82
N SER A 3 64.65 1.16 -49.75
CA SER A 3 64.08 0.34 -50.84
C SER A 3 63.27 -0.79 -50.14
N SER A 4 62.00 -1.12 -50.44
CA SER A 4 61.15 -1.10 -51.67
C SER A 4 61.48 -2.20 -52.68
N PRO A 5 60.54 -2.70 -53.52
CA PRO A 5 59.08 -2.44 -53.63
C PRO A 5 58.23 -3.50 -52.84
N VAL A 6 57.06 -4.12 -53.17
CA VAL A 6 56.21 -4.30 -54.39
C VAL A 6 54.69 -4.44 -54.06
N VAL A 7 53.89 -3.68 -54.81
CA VAL A 7 52.50 -3.84 -55.34
C VAL A 7 51.59 -5.02 -54.92
N ALA A 8 50.35 -4.69 -54.51
CA ALA A 8 49.07 -5.19 -55.07
C ALA A 8 47.94 -4.16 -54.82
N LEU A 9 46.95 -4.04 -55.72
CA LEU A 9 45.90 -3.01 -55.67
C LEU A 9 44.51 -3.55 -56.04
N ASN A 10 43.45 -3.00 -55.41
CA ASN A 10 42.02 -3.25 -55.65
C ASN A 10 41.51 -4.68 -55.34
N GLY A 11 40.27 -4.89 -54.89
CA GLY A 11 39.27 -3.93 -54.41
C GLY A 11 37.86 -4.54 -54.35
N ALA A 12 37.25 -4.59 -53.15
CA ALA A 12 35.84 -5.00 -52.96
C ALA A 12 35.26 -4.35 -51.69
N LEU A 13 33.95 -4.08 -51.68
CA LEU A 13 33.28 -3.37 -50.58
C LEU A 13 33.00 -4.29 -49.39
N ALA A 14 33.38 -3.84 -48.18
CA ALA A 14 32.98 -4.47 -46.92
C ALA A 14 32.45 -3.40 -45.94
N GLY A 15 31.28 -3.67 -45.34
CA GLY A 15 30.61 -2.74 -44.42
C GLY A 15 31.37 -2.53 -43.10
N ARG A 16 31.19 -1.36 -42.49
CA ARG A 16 31.93 -0.97 -41.26
C ARG A 16 31.58 -1.84 -40.05
N ALA A 17 32.60 -2.57 -39.59
CA ALA A 17 32.99 -2.82 -38.20
C ALA A 17 31.90 -2.82 -37.09
N SER A 18 31.69 -3.99 -36.48
CA SER A 18 31.08 -4.18 -35.16
C SER A 18 32.04 -4.91 -34.21
N ARG A 19 32.94 -4.16 -33.56
CA ARG A 19 33.84 -4.70 -32.51
C ARG A 19 34.01 -3.65 -31.41
N GLY A 20 33.37 -3.87 -30.27
CA GLY A 20 33.24 -2.83 -29.22
C GLY A 20 32.73 -3.36 -27.88
N TYR A 21 33.19 -4.53 -27.45
CA TYR A 21 32.89 -5.07 -26.12
C TYR A 21 33.70 -4.29 -25.08
N LEU A 22 33.07 -3.31 -24.42
CA LEU A 22 33.69 -2.51 -23.35
C LEU A 22 32.83 -2.55 -22.09
N GLU A 23 33.41 -3.10 -21.02
CA GLU A 23 32.77 -3.15 -19.71
C GLU A 23 32.48 -1.73 -19.17
N ARG A 24 31.29 -1.52 -18.62
CA ARG A 24 31.09 -0.45 -17.62
C ARG A 24 30.85 -1.09 -16.26
N LYS A 25 31.88 -1.00 -15.41
CA LYS A 25 31.83 -1.43 -14.01
C LYS A 25 30.89 -0.52 -13.23
N ALA A 26 29.66 -0.97 -12.99
CA ALA A 26 28.86 -0.42 -11.90
C ALA A 26 29.67 -0.55 -10.60
N PRO A 27 29.71 0.49 -9.73
CA PRO A 27 30.59 0.50 -8.57
C PRO A 27 30.28 -0.69 -7.66
N ALA A 28 31.34 -1.41 -7.24
CA ALA A 28 31.19 -2.72 -6.58
C ALA A 28 30.28 -2.67 -5.33
N LYS A 29 30.30 -1.55 -4.59
CA LYS A 29 29.40 -1.28 -3.46
C LYS A 29 27.92 -1.45 -3.83
N ALA A 30 27.47 -0.86 -4.94
CA ALA A 30 26.08 -0.93 -5.39
C ALA A 30 25.66 -2.37 -5.77
N ARG A 31 26.52 -3.12 -6.48
CA ARG A 31 26.27 -4.54 -6.78
C ARG A 31 26.20 -5.39 -5.51
N ILE A 32 27.07 -5.14 -4.54
CA ILE A 32 27.05 -5.82 -3.24
C ILE A 32 25.78 -5.48 -2.46
N GLN A 33 25.38 -4.21 -2.38
CA GLN A 33 24.17 -3.73 -1.69
C GLN A 33 22.90 -4.33 -2.32
N ALA A 34 22.74 -4.29 -3.64
CA ALA A 34 21.64 -4.95 -4.34
C ALA A 34 21.60 -6.46 -4.05
N SER A 35 22.76 -7.14 -4.05
CA SER A 35 22.83 -8.57 -3.70
C SER A 35 22.51 -8.89 -2.23
N LYS A 36 22.67 -7.92 -1.32
CA LYS A 36 22.23 -8.03 0.09
C LYS A 36 20.73 -7.79 0.22
N LEU A 37 20.19 -6.80 -0.51
CA LEU A 37 18.77 -6.48 -0.51
C LEU A 37 17.93 -7.63 -1.08
N CYS A 38 18.29 -8.16 -2.26
CA CYS A 38 17.62 -9.34 -2.83
C CYS A 38 17.73 -10.56 -1.91
N ARG A 39 18.88 -10.80 -1.26
CA ARG A 39 19.00 -11.88 -0.27
C ARG A 39 18.06 -11.67 0.92
N ARG A 40 17.91 -10.44 1.42
CA ARG A 40 17.00 -10.13 2.53
C ARG A 40 15.53 -10.36 2.14
N PHE A 41 15.12 -9.98 0.93
CA PHE A 41 13.78 -10.30 0.41
C PHE A 41 13.53 -11.81 0.24
N CYS A 42 14.50 -12.57 -0.28
CA CYS A 42 14.38 -14.03 -0.36
C CYS A 42 14.29 -14.68 1.04
N THR A 43 15.10 -14.24 2.01
CA THR A 43 15.08 -14.77 3.40
C THR A 43 13.78 -14.44 4.13
N LEU A 44 13.12 -13.32 3.80
CA LEU A 44 11.80 -12.95 4.33
C LEU A 44 10.63 -13.62 3.58
N GLY A 45 10.90 -14.43 2.55
CA GLY A 45 9.88 -15.11 1.74
C GLY A 45 9.16 -14.20 0.72
N TRP A 46 9.62 -12.96 0.53
CA TRP A 46 8.96 -11.97 -0.35
C TRP A 46 9.29 -12.17 -1.83
N ALA A 47 10.25 -13.04 -2.16
CA ALA A 47 10.57 -13.44 -3.53
C ALA A 47 11.11 -14.87 -3.60
N SER A 48 10.62 -15.68 -4.54
CA SER A 48 11.14 -17.02 -4.85
C SER A 48 12.16 -16.95 -6.00
N SER A 49 13.43 -17.29 -5.75
CA SER A 49 14.50 -17.09 -6.73
C SER A 49 14.60 -18.20 -7.79
N THR A 50 13.95 -18.02 -8.93
CA THR A 50 14.22 -18.78 -10.17
C THR A 50 14.76 -17.86 -11.27
N GLY A 51 16.05 -17.49 -11.18
CA GLY A 51 16.85 -17.06 -12.33
C GLY A 51 16.37 -15.85 -13.14
N GLY A 52 15.97 -14.75 -12.50
CA GLY A 52 15.62 -13.49 -13.18
C GLY A 52 16.25 -12.27 -12.52
N GLY A 53 16.67 -11.28 -13.33
CA GLY A 53 17.19 -9.99 -12.83
C GLY A 53 16.07 -8.97 -12.64
N ILE A 54 16.13 -8.18 -11.57
CA ILE A 54 15.21 -7.06 -11.31
C ILE A 54 15.77 -5.79 -11.96
N ALA A 55 14.91 -5.04 -12.65
CA ALA A 55 15.19 -3.71 -13.19
C ALA A 55 14.09 -2.73 -12.73
N VAL A 56 14.43 -1.44 -12.59
CA VAL A 56 13.53 -0.38 -12.12
C VAL A 56 13.67 0.82 -13.06
N GLU A 57 12.55 1.38 -13.50
CA GLU A 57 12.50 2.58 -14.34
C GLU A 57 12.40 3.83 -13.47
N VAL A 58 13.21 4.86 -13.75
CA VAL A 58 13.12 6.18 -13.12
C VAL A 58 13.02 7.21 -14.23
N ARG A 59 11.81 7.74 -14.46
CA ARG A 59 11.59 8.81 -15.43
C ARG A 59 12.02 10.15 -14.87
N ARG A 60 12.95 10.81 -15.57
CA ARG A 60 13.22 12.25 -15.52
C ARG A 60 13.55 12.68 -16.94
N ASP A 61 12.98 13.79 -17.41
CA ASP A 61 13.05 14.24 -18.81
C ASP A 61 14.46 14.70 -19.27
N SER A 62 15.46 14.58 -18.41
CA SER A 62 16.85 14.96 -18.63
C SER A 62 17.76 13.83 -19.17
N VAL A 63 17.20 12.70 -19.63
CA VAL A 63 17.97 11.52 -20.07
C VAL A 63 17.82 11.29 -21.60
N PRO A 64 18.93 11.22 -22.38
CA PRO A 64 18.86 10.98 -23.82
C PRO A 64 18.24 9.61 -24.18
N ARG A 65 17.41 9.58 -25.23
CA ARG A 65 16.65 8.38 -25.64
C ARG A 65 17.49 7.12 -25.91
N SER A 66 18.77 7.26 -26.24
CA SER A 66 19.72 6.15 -26.44
C SER A 66 20.07 5.38 -25.16
N ASN A 67 19.76 5.93 -23.98
CA ASN A 67 20.13 5.36 -22.69
C ASN A 67 18.95 4.73 -21.94
N HIS A 68 17.75 4.69 -22.54
CA HIS A 68 16.63 3.92 -22.01
C HIS A 68 16.88 2.42 -22.22
N LEU A 69 16.78 1.63 -21.14
CA LEU A 69 16.68 0.17 -21.25
C LEU A 69 15.21 -0.21 -21.40
N ILE A 70 14.88 -1.02 -22.40
CA ILE A 70 13.55 -1.61 -22.57
C ILE A 70 13.57 -3.01 -21.95
N ALA A 71 12.60 -3.30 -21.09
CA ALA A 71 12.40 -4.63 -20.51
C ALA A 71 11.02 -5.17 -20.92
N ALA A 72 10.99 -6.40 -21.44
CA ALA A 72 9.76 -7.14 -21.74
C ALA A 72 9.95 -8.60 -21.29
N GLY A 73 8.95 -9.15 -20.59
CA GLY A 73 8.99 -10.51 -20.05
C GLY A 73 7.59 -11.11 -19.96
N ARG A 74 7.45 -12.39 -20.29
CA ARG A 74 6.18 -13.12 -20.20
C ARG A 74 6.04 -13.77 -18.82
N ARG A 75 4.79 -13.90 -18.35
CA ARG A 75 4.36 -14.73 -17.20
C ARG A 75 4.80 -16.22 -17.37
N PRO A 76 4.79 -17.08 -16.33
CA PRO A 76 4.16 -16.90 -15.00
C PRO A 76 4.97 -17.32 -13.75
N ALA A 77 4.73 -16.64 -12.61
CA ALA A 77 4.61 -17.23 -11.26
C ALA A 77 4.19 -16.13 -10.26
N CYS A 78 3.50 -16.48 -9.16
CA CYS A 78 3.13 -15.52 -8.11
C CYS A 78 4.25 -15.28 -7.11
N ILE A 79 4.35 -14.04 -6.58
CA ILE A 79 4.38 -13.68 -5.13
C ILE A 79 4.54 -12.14 -5.02
N PHE A 80 3.84 -11.51 -4.06
CA PHE A 80 3.83 -10.08 -3.67
C PHE A 80 4.29 -9.02 -4.69
N GLN A 81 3.34 -8.31 -5.33
CA GLN A 81 3.65 -7.16 -6.21
C GLN A 81 3.12 -5.78 -5.76
N ALA A 82 2.19 -5.64 -4.82
CA ALA A 82 1.66 -4.33 -4.43
C ALA A 82 2.63 -3.50 -3.55
N GLU A 83 3.01 -4.01 -2.37
CA GLU A 83 3.86 -3.24 -1.43
C GLU A 83 5.33 -3.13 -1.87
N GLY A 84 5.82 -4.08 -2.70
CA GLY A 84 7.23 -4.19 -3.06
C GLY A 84 7.79 -3.01 -3.84
N TYR A 85 7.02 -2.42 -4.76
CA TYR A 85 7.46 -1.25 -5.52
C TYR A 85 7.53 0.02 -4.67
N HIS A 86 6.52 0.28 -3.82
CA HIS A 86 6.54 1.42 -2.89
C HIS A 86 7.74 1.37 -1.94
N PHE A 87 8.05 0.19 -1.37
CA PHE A 87 9.21 0.05 -0.48
C PHE A 87 10.54 0.25 -1.21
N LEU A 88 10.62 -0.13 -2.49
CA LEU A 88 11.76 0.15 -3.37
C LEU A 88 11.90 1.66 -3.67
N PHE A 89 10.81 2.37 -3.94
CA PHE A 89 10.82 3.83 -4.15
C PHE A 89 11.27 4.59 -2.90
N ASN A 90 10.64 4.36 -1.74
CA ASN A 90 11.02 5.05 -0.50
C ASN A 90 12.48 4.76 -0.09
N ALA A 91 12.96 3.52 -0.28
CA ALA A 91 14.35 3.17 0.01
C ALA A 91 15.36 3.81 -0.96
N LEU A 92 14.97 4.06 -2.21
CA LEU A 92 15.77 4.82 -3.18
C LEU A 92 15.78 6.32 -2.85
N GLU A 93 14.65 6.87 -2.40
CA GLU A 93 14.49 8.29 -2.07
C GLU A 93 15.27 8.68 -0.81
N LEU A 94 15.15 7.91 0.28
CA LEU A 94 15.96 8.07 1.50
C LEU A 94 17.47 8.01 1.21
N HIS A 95 17.88 7.14 0.29
CA HIS A 95 19.29 7.04 -0.14
C HIS A 95 19.71 8.21 -1.06
N HIS A 96 18.79 8.83 -1.80
CA HIS A 96 19.09 10.05 -2.58
C HIS A 96 19.29 11.27 -1.68
N LEU A 97 18.62 11.30 -0.53
CA LEU A 97 18.74 12.33 0.52
C LEU A 97 19.91 12.10 1.49
N GLY A 98 20.65 11.00 1.36
CA GLY A 98 21.85 10.70 2.16
C GLY A 98 21.60 10.21 3.59
N LEU A 99 20.34 10.13 4.03
CA LEU A 99 19.93 9.78 5.40
C LEU A 99 20.07 8.27 5.67
N ASN A 100 21.29 7.83 5.99
CA ASN A 100 21.56 6.48 6.49
C ASN A 100 21.85 6.51 7.99
N ASN A 101 20.90 6.07 8.83
CA ASN A 101 21.13 5.33 10.08
C ASN A 101 19.79 4.88 10.71
N LEU A 102 19.86 4.07 11.77
CA LEU A 102 18.75 3.59 12.62
C LEU A 102 17.78 2.54 12.00
N ILE A 103 18.20 1.27 12.02
CA ILE A 103 17.29 0.12 12.26
C ILE A 103 18.00 -0.83 13.24
N PRO A 104 17.37 -1.25 14.36
CA PRO A 104 18.02 -2.10 15.38
C PRO A 104 18.20 -3.56 14.96
N ASN A 105 19.08 -4.27 15.67
CA ASN A 105 19.32 -5.72 15.51
C ASN A 105 18.36 -6.53 16.38
N HIS A 106 17.74 -7.58 15.82
CA HIS A 106 17.14 -8.67 16.61
C HIS A 106 17.49 -10.06 16.07
N GLY A 107 17.55 -11.01 17.00
CA GLY A 107 18.24 -12.29 16.90
C GLY A 107 17.80 -13.25 15.79
N LEU A 108 18.79 -14.02 15.31
CA LEU A 108 18.57 -15.33 14.71
C LEU A 108 18.20 -16.34 15.81
N GLN A 109 17.14 -17.12 15.59
CA GLN A 109 17.02 -18.45 16.17
C GLN A 109 16.93 -19.48 15.04
N GLN A 110 17.71 -20.56 15.14
CA GLN A 110 17.73 -21.65 14.17
C GLN A 110 17.17 -22.93 14.78
N THR A 111 16.09 -23.43 14.20
CA THR A 111 15.66 -24.83 14.28
C THR A 111 15.00 -25.17 12.94
N GLY A 112 15.16 -26.33 12.33
CA GLY A 112 16.06 -27.46 12.59
C GLY A 112 15.85 -28.47 11.46
N LYS A 113 16.90 -29.11 10.92
CA LYS A 113 16.75 -30.01 9.77
C LYS A 113 16.06 -31.32 10.18
N GLY A 114 14.91 -31.61 9.59
CA GLY A 114 14.26 -32.92 9.63
C GLY A 114 13.75 -33.29 8.24
N ALA A 115 14.37 -34.28 7.59
CA ALA A 115 13.91 -34.80 6.31
C ALA A 115 13.27 -36.18 6.53
N ALA A 116 12.01 -36.33 6.14
CA ALA A 116 11.30 -37.60 6.12
C ALA A 116 10.45 -37.67 4.85
N SER A 117 10.62 -38.74 4.07
CA SER A 117 9.90 -38.94 2.83
C SER A 117 8.66 -39.80 3.04
N TYR A 118 7.48 -39.29 2.65
CA TYR A 118 6.35 -40.14 2.28
C TYR A 118 5.81 -39.69 0.93
N ALA A 119 6.08 -40.49 -0.10
CA ALA A 119 5.37 -40.39 -1.36
C ALA A 119 4.06 -41.18 -1.23
N ASN A 120 2.94 -40.62 -1.68
CA ASN A 120 1.94 -41.40 -2.42
C ASN A 120 0.89 -40.55 -3.14
N ILE A 121 0.43 -41.10 -4.27
CA ILE A 121 -0.89 -40.93 -4.90
C ILE A 121 -1.34 -39.47 -5.18
N ARG A 122 -1.12 -39.03 -6.43
CA ARG A 122 -1.98 -38.03 -7.09
C ARG A 122 -3.24 -38.71 -7.65
N THR A 123 -4.32 -38.74 -6.88
CA THR A 123 -5.66 -39.08 -7.40
C THR A 123 -6.23 -37.87 -8.15
N TYR A 124 -6.18 -37.90 -9.49
CA TYR A 124 -6.97 -37.00 -10.30
C TYR A 124 -8.46 -37.39 -10.20
N VAL A 125 -9.18 -36.79 -9.24
CA VAL A 125 -10.64 -36.91 -9.18
C VAL A 125 -11.23 -36.12 -10.35
N LYS A 126 -11.49 -36.84 -11.45
CA LYS A 126 -12.19 -36.33 -12.62
C LYS A 126 -13.66 -36.13 -12.25
N ALA A 127 -14.02 -34.92 -11.82
CA ALA A 127 -15.38 -34.58 -11.42
C ALA A 127 -16.37 -34.95 -12.54
N GLY A 128 -17.35 -35.78 -12.20
CA GLY A 128 -18.39 -36.23 -13.13
C GLY A 128 -19.37 -35.11 -13.45
N ALA A 129 -19.93 -35.13 -14.66
CA ALA A 129 -20.96 -34.18 -15.03
C ALA A 129 -22.27 -34.47 -14.30
N LEU A 130 -22.83 -33.46 -13.63
CA LEU A 130 -24.23 -33.39 -13.22
C LEU A 130 -24.79 -32.06 -13.73
N ASN A 131 -25.95 -32.12 -14.37
CA ASN A 131 -26.58 -30.94 -14.97
C ASN A 131 -27.26 -30.09 -13.89
N SER A 132 -27.03 -28.78 -13.92
CA SER A 132 -27.98 -27.77 -13.45
C SER A 132 -27.69 -26.44 -14.14
N ASP A 133 -28.71 -25.81 -14.72
CA ASP A 133 -28.59 -24.50 -15.41
C ASP A 133 -28.49 -23.30 -14.44
N ASN A 134 -27.73 -23.47 -13.36
CA ASN A 134 -27.20 -22.34 -12.60
C ASN A 134 -25.82 -21.99 -13.15
N ARG A 135 -25.74 -20.91 -13.92
CA ARG A 135 -24.45 -20.26 -14.20
C ARG A 135 -23.92 -19.63 -12.91
N THR A 136 -23.22 -20.41 -12.10
CA THR A 136 -22.36 -19.86 -11.05
C THR A 136 -21.36 -18.92 -11.71
N GLU A 137 -21.56 -17.63 -11.51
CA GLU A 137 -20.61 -16.58 -11.90
C GLU A 137 -19.22 -16.96 -11.38
N PRO A 138 -18.15 -16.85 -12.20
CA PRO A 138 -16.82 -17.21 -11.76
C PRO A 138 -16.42 -16.34 -10.57
N LEU A 139 -15.96 -17.01 -9.50
CA LEU A 139 -15.52 -16.38 -8.27
C LEU A 139 -14.46 -15.30 -8.56
N PRO A 140 -14.53 -14.14 -7.88
CA PRO A 140 -13.55 -13.08 -8.07
C PRO A 140 -12.15 -13.57 -7.67
N ARG A 141 -11.13 -13.15 -8.42
CA ARG A 141 -9.73 -13.49 -8.12
C ARG A 141 -9.19 -12.61 -7.01
N CYS A 142 -9.64 -11.36 -7.00
CA CYS A 142 -9.34 -10.37 -5.96
C CYS A 142 -10.63 -9.76 -5.42
N VAL A 143 -10.66 -9.50 -4.12
CA VAL A 143 -11.70 -8.70 -3.45
C VAL A 143 -11.03 -7.45 -2.88
N VAL A 144 -11.60 -6.28 -3.13
CA VAL A 144 -11.18 -5.00 -2.54
C VAL A 144 -12.31 -4.54 -1.62
N LEU A 145 -11.97 -4.22 -0.39
CA LEU A 145 -12.91 -3.86 0.67
C LEU A 145 -12.73 -2.41 1.08
N ASP A 146 -13.85 -1.70 1.22
CA ASP A 146 -13.93 -0.49 2.03
C ASP A 146 -13.92 -0.82 3.55
N ILE A 147 -13.66 0.19 4.38
CA ILE A 147 -13.68 0.05 5.85
C ILE A 147 -15.02 0.50 6.41
N GLU A 148 -15.23 1.81 6.41
CA GLU A 148 -16.43 2.47 6.93
C GLU A 148 -17.66 1.96 6.20
N GLY A 149 -18.76 1.77 6.93
CA GLY A 149 -20.04 1.27 6.39
C GLY A 149 -20.00 -0.15 5.79
N THR A 150 -18.85 -0.82 5.78
CA THR A 150 -18.60 -2.00 4.94
C THR A 150 -18.04 -3.19 5.73
N THR A 151 -16.82 -3.06 6.28
CA THR A 151 -16.27 -4.02 7.27
C THR A 151 -16.47 -3.55 8.70
N THR A 152 -16.60 -2.24 8.91
CA THR A 152 -16.52 -1.54 10.19
C THR A 152 -17.71 -0.56 10.29
N PRO A 153 -18.40 -0.46 11.45
CA PRO A 153 -19.46 0.54 11.64
C PRO A 153 -18.95 1.96 11.41
N ILE A 154 -19.74 2.81 10.75
CA ILE A 154 -19.39 4.24 10.53
C ILE A 154 -19.15 4.94 11.88
N SER A 155 -19.98 4.63 12.88
CA SER A 155 -19.87 5.09 14.27
C SER A 155 -18.54 4.76 14.93
N PHE A 156 -17.83 3.69 14.55
CA PHE A 156 -16.51 3.42 15.11
C PHE A 156 -15.49 4.48 14.70
N VAL A 157 -15.58 5.01 13.47
CA VAL A 157 -14.65 6.06 13.02
C VAL A 157 -15.10 7.43 13.53
N THR A 158 -16.40 7.76 13.46
CA THR A 158 -16.92 9.07 13.86
C THR A 158 -17.00 9.26 15.38
N ASP A 159 -17.32 8.21 16.14
CA ASP A 159 -17.66 8.31 17.56
C ASP A 159 -16.58 7.74 18.48
N VAL A 160 -15.62 6.96 17.94
CA VAL A 160 -14.46 6.44 18.68
C VAL A 160 -13.14 6.97 18.15
N LEU A 161 -12.77 6.74 16.88
CA LEU A 161 -11.43 7.09 16.39
C LEU A 161 -11.17 8.61 16.34
N PHE A 162 -12.05 9.42 15.74
CA PHE A 162 -11.83 10.88 15.70
C PHE A 162 -11.91 11.55 17.10
N PRO A 163 -12.87 11.21 17.98
CA PRO A 163 -12.88 11.70 19.36
C PRO A 163 -11.63 11.26 20.14
N TYR A 164 -11.18 10.01 19.99
CA TYR A 164 -9.92 9.58 20.61
C TYR A 164 -8.73 10.41 20.13
N ALA A 165 -8.59 10.69 18.82
CA ALA A 165 -7.50 11.53 18.34
C ALA A 165 -7.55 12.94 18.94
N ARG A 166 -8.74 13.55 19.03
CA ARG A 166 -8.96 14.87 19.65
C ARG A 166 -8.63 14.87 21.14
N ASP A 167 -9.13 13.90 21.91
CA ASP A 167 -9.06 13.92 23.38
C ASP A 167 -7.70 13.45 23.93
N ASN A 168 -6.84 12.87 23.06
CA ASN A 168 -5.56 12.29 23.47
C ASN A 168 -4.34 12.97 22.81
N VAL A 169 -4.52 13.90 21.86
CA VAL A 169 -3.41 14.61 21.18
C VAL A 169 -2.42 15.26 22.16
N GLY A 170 -2.92 15.99 23.17
CA GLY A 170 -2.05 16.63 24.16
C GLY A 170 -1.21 15.64 24.95
N ARG A 171 -1.79 14.49 25.34
CA ARG A 171 -1.06 13.45 26.10
C ARG A 171 -0.04 12.73 25.23
N HIS A 172 -0.39 12.40 23.99
CA HIS A 172 0.52 11.81 23.01
C HIS A 172 1.71 12.74 22.80
N LEU A 173 1.48 13.99 22.36
CA LEU A 173 2.55 14.98 22.14
C LEU A 173 3.41 15.21 23.39
N SER A 174 2.85 15.21 24.61
CA SER A 174 3.65 15.31 25.84
C SER A 174 4.58 14.11 26.06
N ALA A 175 4.10 12.90 25.79
CA ALA A 175 4.85 11.65 25.97
C ALA A 175 5.88 11.41 24.86
N THR A 176 5.57 11.76 23.62
CA THR A 176 6.39 11.45 22.43
C THR A 176 7.22 12.62 21.91
N PHE A 177 7.13 13.83 22.50
CA PHE A 177 7.75 15.07 22.00
C PHE A 177 9.17 14.91 21.46
N GLU A 178 10.07 14.28 22.24
CA GLU A 178 11.50 14.14 21.91
C GLU A 178 11.78 13.11 20.79
N THR A 179 10.76 12.39 20.30
CA THR A 179 10.91 11.35 19.27
C THR A 179 11.06 11.97 17.88
N PRO A 180 11.85 11.37 16.97
CA PRO A 180 11.96 11.86 15.59
C PRO A 180 10.61 11.92 14.85
N GLU A 181 9.72 10.96 15.11
CA GLU A 181 8.40 10.84 14.51
C GLU A 181 7.49 12.03 14.89
N THR A 182 7.42 12.37 16.19
CA THR A 182 6.68 13.55 16.65
C THR A 182 7.36 14.87 16.24
N HIS A 183 8.69 14.94 16.16
CA HIS A 183 9.37 16.11 15.60
C HIS A 183 8.98 16.37 14.12
N ASP A 184 8.86 15.32 13.30
CA ASP A 184 8.39 15.46 11.91
C ASP A 184 6.89 15.81 11.83
N ASP A 185 6.04 15.28 12.72
CA ASP A 185 4.63 15.72 12.84
C ASP A 185 4.53 17.22 13.17
N ILE A 186 5.26 17.67 14.20
CA ILE A 186 5.28 19.07 14.65
C ILE A 186 5.74 20.00 13.52
N LYS A 187 6.75 19.58 12.75
CA LYS A 187 7.28 20.31 11.60
C LYS A 187 6.26 20.43 10.46
N LEU A 188 5.55 19.36 10.12
CA LEU A 188 4.47 19.40 9.12
C LEU A 188 3.29 20.26 9.58
N LEU A 189 2.92 20.18 10.85
CA LEU A 189 1.84 20.99 11.43
C LEU A 189 2.21 22.47 11.53
N ARG A 190 3.45 22.82 11.90
CA ARG A 190 3.98 24.20 11.82
C ARG A 190 3.84 24.76 10.40
N SER A 191 4.32 24.03 9.39
CA SER A 191 4.23 24.46 7.98
C SER A 191 2.77 24.67 7.53
N GLN A 192 1.85 23.78 7.92
CA GLN A 192 0.43 23.94 7.59
C GLN A 192 -0.19 25.16 8.30
N VAL A 193 0.09 25.33 9.59
CA VAL A 193 -0.47 26.43 10.40
C VAL A 193 0.07 27.78 9.95
N GLU A 194 1.33 27.87 9.53
CA GLU A 194 1.85 29.08 8.88
C GLU A 194 1.07 29.45 7.61
N ASP A 195 0.78 28.48 6.74
CA ASP A 195 0.00 28.73 5.52
C ASP A 195 -1.48 29.03 5.81
N ASP A 196 -2.05 28.39 6.84
CA ASP A 196 -3.40 28.68 7.34
C ASP A 196 -3.51 30.13 7.87
N LEU A 197 -2.49 30.60 8.60
CA LEU A 197 -2.41 31.98 9.09
C LEU A 197 -2.24 32.99 7.94
N LYS A 198 -1.41 32.68 6.93
CA LYS A 198 -1.29 33.49 5.70
C LYS A 198 -2.60 33.58 4.92
N GLN A 199 -3.44 32.54 4.99
CA GLN A 199 -4.77 32.47 4.37
C GLN A 199 -5.91 33.00 5.25
N GLY A 200 -5.65 33.37 6.50
CA GLY A 200 -6.68 33.86 7.43
C GLY A 200 -7.68 32.79 7.89
N VAL A 201 -7.28 31.52 7.92
CA VAL A 201 -8.17 30.41 8.31
C VAL A 201 -8.60 30.55 9.76
N GLN A 202 -9.93 30.56 9.99
CA GLN A 202 -10.50 30.69 11.33
C GLN A 202 -10.06 29.54 12.24
N GLY A 203 -9.52 29.88 13.41
CA GLY A 203 -9.04 28.92 14.41
C GLY A 203 -7.57 28.52 14.28
N ALA A 204 -6.84 29.01 13.26
CA ALA A 204 -5.38 28.88 13.23
C ALA A 204 -4.74 29.79 14.30
N VAL A 205 -3.75 29.26 15.02
CA VAL A 205 -3.03 29.96 16.11
C VAL A 205 -1.52 29.77 15.90
N PRO A 206 -0.67 30.81 15.97
CA PRO A 206 0.77 30.65 15.78
C PRO A 206 1.36 29.65 16.77
N ILE A 207 2.01 28.60 16.25
CA ILE A 207 2.81 27.67 17.03
C ILE A 207 4.17 28.34 17.28
N PRO A 208 4.59 28.52 18.55
CA PRO A 208 5.87 29.16 18.84
C PRO A 208 7.05 28.27 18.45
N GLY A 209 8.25 28.85 18.39
CA GLY A 209 9.50 28.11 18.20
C GLY A 209 9.86 27.27 19.43
N ASP A 210 10.86 26.41 19.28
CA ASP A 210 11.26 25.45 20.32
C ASP A 210 11.85 26.15 21.56
N GLU A 211 12.36 27.36 21.40
CA GLU A 211 12.83 28.25 22.46
C GLU A 211 11.75 28.71 23.46
N ALA A 212 10.46 28.62 23.10
CA ALA A 212 9.35 28.95 23.99
C ALA A 212 9.04 27.85 25.03
N GLY A 213 9.65 26.68 24.88
CA GLY A 213 9.44 25.53 25.76
C GLY A 213 8.30 24.62 25.31
N LYS A 214 8.50 23.32 25.58
CA LYS A 214 7.67 22.19 25.18
C LYS A 214 6.17 22.40 25.43
N GLU A 215 5.81 22.87 26.62
CA GLU A 215 4.43 23.04 27.06
C GLU A 215 3.68 24.08 26.21
N GLN A 216 4.35 25.16 25.78
CA GLN A 216 3.76 26.20 24.94
C GLN A 216 3.57 25.71 23.49
N VAL A 217 4.56 24.99 22.97
CA VAL A 217 4.49 24.35 21.63
C VAL A 217 3.34 23.34 21.59
N ILE A 218 3.21 22.48 22.60
CA ILE A 218 2.12 21.50 22.71
C ILE A 218 0.76 22.21 22.82
N ALA A 219 0.61 23.21 23.69
CA ALA A 219 -0.67 23.93 23.84
C ALA A 219 -1.15 24.56 22.52
N ALA A 220 -0.24 25.16 21.74
CA ALA A 220 -0.56 25.70 20.43
C ALA A 220 -0.92 24.59 19.41
N LEU A 221 -0.20 23.47 19.40
CA LEU A 221 -0.51 22.32 18.54
C LEU A 221 -1.90 21.73 18.85
N VAL A 222 -2.23 21.54 20.13
CA VAL A 222 -3.54 21.04 20.58
C VAL A 222 -4.65 21.95 20.06
N ALA A 223 -4.55 23.26 20.28
CA ALA A 223 -5.56 24.23 19.84
C ALA A 223 -5.77 24.22 18.30
N ASN A 224 -4.69 24.13 17.52
CA ASN A 224 -4.79 24.01 16.07
C ASN A 224 -5.42 22.67 15.63
N VAL A 225 -5.01 21.55 16.24
CA VAL A 225 -5.55 20.22 15.91
C VAL A 225 -7.05 20.12 16.26
N GLU A 226 -7.47 20.63 17.42
CA GLU A 226 -8.89 20.73 17.78
C GLU A 226 -9.68 21.58 16.78
N ALA A 227 -9.16 22.74 16.37
CA ALA A 227 -9.79 23.59 15.37
C ALA A 227 -9.89 22.90 13.98
N MET A 228 -8.85 22.20 13.55
CA MET A 228 -8.83 21.45 12.29
C MET A 228 -9.82 20.28 12.29
N ILE A 229 -9.90 19.52 13.38
CA ILE A 229 -10.86 18.42 13.56
C ILE A 229 -12.30 18.96 13.58
N LYS A 230 -12.55 20.03 14.36
CA LYS A 230 -13.87 20.68 14.48
C LYS A 230 -14.40 21.22 13.15
N ALA A 231 -13.53 21.50 12.18
CA ALA A 231 -13.85 22.00 10.85
C ALA A 231 -13.70 20.95 9.73
N ASP A 232 -13.60 19.65 10.04
CA ASP A 232 -13.45 18.53 9.09
C ASP A 232 -12.33 18.77 8.03
N ARG A 233 -11.22 19.39 8.47
CA ARG A 233 -10.15 19.80 7.55
C ARG A 233 -9.28 18.61 7.15
N LYS A 234 -9.41 18.19 5.90
CA LYS A 234 -8.75 17.01 5.31
C LYS A 234 -7.27 17.28 4.95
N ILE A 235 -6.49 17.56 5.98
CA ILE A 235 -5.07 17.95 5.95
C ILE A 235 -4.16 16.73 6.07
N THR A 236 -3.07 16.67 5.27
CA THR A 236 -2.08 15.59 5.33
C THR A 236 -1.34 15.53 6.68
N ALA A 237 -0.87 16.67 7.19
CA ALA A 237 -0.20 16.78 8.50
C ALA A 237 -1.09 16.29 9.66
N LEU A 238 -2.38 16.67 9.66
CA LEU A 238 -3.35 16.17 10.66
C LEU A 238 -3.52 14.65 10.55
N LYS A 239 -3.72 14.11 9.34
CA LYS A 239 -3.86 12.66 9.12
C LYS A 239 -2.65 11.86 9.57
N GLN A 240 -1.44 12.42 9.51
CA GLN A 240 -0.22 11.77 9.98
C GLN A 240 -0.22 11.66 11.50
N LEU A 241 -0.35 12.79 12.21
CA LEU A 241 -0.42 12.82 13.68
C LEU A 241 -1.59 11.99 14.23
N GLN A 242 -2.76 12.03 13.58
CA GLN A 242 -3.90 11.15 13.93
C GLN A 242 -3.50 9.67 13.87
N GLY A 243 -2.73 9.27 12.85
CA GLY A 243 -2.17 7.92 12.72
C GLY A 243 -1.30 7.51 13.91
N HIS A 244 -0.40 8.39 14.37
CA HIS A 244 0.50 8.11 15.48
C HIS A 244 -0.21 8.13 16.85
N ILE A 245 -1.21 9.02 17.04
CA ILE A 245 -2.08 9.02 18.22
C ILE A 245 -2.90 7.71 18.29
N TRP A 246 -3.49 7.28 17.16
CA TRP A 246 -4.17 5.98 17.09
C TRP A 246 -3.20 4.84 17.36
N GLN A 247 -1.97 4.87 16.81
CA GLN A 247 -0.96 3.85 17.09
C GLN A 247 -0.69 3.72 18.59
N THR A 248 -0.50 4.84 19.30
CA THR A 248 -0.35 4.83 20.76
C THR A 248 -1.56 4.18 21.46
N GLY A 249 -2.78 4.57 21.08
CA GLY A 249 -4.00 4.02 21.68
C GLY A 249 -4.17 2.52 21.42
N PHE A 250 -3.91 2.08 20.20
CA PHE A 250 -3.92 0.66 19.85
C PHE A 250 -2.80 -0.10 20.59
N GLU A 251 -1.58 0.42 20.67
CA GLU A 251 -0.45 -0.22 21.35
C GLU A 251 -0.71 -0.39 22.86
N ASN A 252 -1.20 0.66 23.52
CA ASN A 252 -1.62 0.66 24.93
C ASN A 252 -2.87 -0.20 25.21
N ASN A 253 -3.60 -0.61 24.17
CA ASN A 253 -4.92 -1.27 24.26
C ASN A 253 -6.03 -0.36 24.82
N GLU A 254 -5.88 0.96 24.64
CA GLU A 254 -6.94 1.96 24.81
C GLU A 254 -7.91 1.97 23.60
N LEU A 255 -7.47 1.42 22.45
CA LEU A 255 -8.28 1.19 21.25
C LEU A 255 -8.28 -0.30 20.85
N GLU A 256 -9.44 -0.79 20.44
CA GLU A 256 -9.66 -2.07 19.77
C GLU A 256 -10.44 -1.83 18.47
N GLY A 257 -10.09 -2.54 17.39
CA GLY A 257 -10.69 -2.39 16.07
C GLY A 257 -12.01 -3.14 15.97
N VAL A 258 -13.10 -2.44 15.69
CA VAL A 258 -14.43 -3.06 15.55
C VAL A 258 -14.69 -3.46 14.10
N VAL A 259 -14.98 -4.74 13.85
CA VAL A 259 -15.54 -5.20 12.57
C VAL A 259 -16.87 -5.94 12.76
N PHE A 260 -17.71 -5.98 11.71
CA PHE A 260 -18.95 -6.75 11.71
C PHE A 260 -18.68 -8.27 11.81
N GLU A 261 -19.59 -9.00 12.44
CA GLU A 261 -19.38 -10.41 12.84
C GLU A 261 -19.32 -11.43 11.69
N ASP A 262 -19.72 -11.03 10.48
CA ASP A 262 -19.54 -11.78 9.25
C ASP A 262 -18.14 -11.64 8.62
N VAL A 263 -17.43 -10.53 8.89
CA VAL A 263 -16.16 -10.19 8.21
C VAL A 263 -15.06 -11.22 8.49
N PRO A 264 -14.76 -11.65 9.74
CA PRO A 264 -13.73 -12.66 10.00
C PRO A 264 -14.07 -14.02 9.37
N LYS A 265 -15.36 -14.35 9.30
CA LYS A 265 -15.87 -15.61 8.73
C LYS A 265 -15.66 -15.61 7.20
N ALA A 266 -16.07 -14.54 6.53
CA ALA A 266 -15.89 -14.37 5.08
C ALA A 266 -14.42 -14.26 4.67
N LEU A 267 -13.60 -13.48 5.39
CA LEU A 267 -12.14 -13.39 5.17
C LEU A 267 -11.47 -14.78 5.25
N THR A 268 -11.87 -15.60 6.22
CA THR A 268 -11.38 -16.98 6.37
C THR A 268 -11.77 -17.84 5.17
N ASN A 269 -13.04 -17.78 4.75
CA ASN A 269 -13.55 -18.54 3.61
C ASN A 269 -12.85 -18.15 2.31
N TRP A 270 -12.81 -16.86 1.97
CA TRP A 270 -12.14 -16.35 0.77
C TRP A 270 -10.65 -16.70 0.74
N HIS A 271 -9.95 -16.58 1.88
CA HIS A 271 -8.56 -17.01 2.00
C HIS A 271 -8.38 -18.53 1.75
N SER A 272 -9.28 -19.38 2.27
CA SER A 272 -9.24 -20.83 2.01
C SER A 272 -9.51 -21.20 0.54
N LEU A 273 -10.29 -20.38 -0.17
CA LEU A 273 -10.53 -20.48 -1.61
C LEU A 273 -9.38 -19.89 -2.45
N GLY A 274 -8.34 -19.32 -1.81
CA GLY A 274 -7.19 -18.72 -2.45
C GLY A 274 -7.39 -17.30 -2.99
N ILE A 275 -8.60 -16.74 -2.82
CA ILE A 275 -8.97 -15.37 -3.22
C ILE A 275 -8.09 -14.36 -2.48
N LYS A 276 -7.69 -13.27 -3.15
CA LYS A 276 -6.81 -12.25 -2.58
C LYS A 276 -7.60 -11.03 -2.13
N VAL A 277 -7.60 -10.76 -0.83
CA VAL A 277 -8.36 -9.66 -0.23
C VAL A 277 -7.45 -8.46 0.04
N TYR A 278 -7.92 -7.27 -0.34
CA TYR A 278 -7.23 -5.99 -0.16
C TYR A 278 -8.18 -4.97 0.46
N ILE A 279 -7.63 -3.94 1.09
CA ILE A 279 -8.41 -2.81 1.64
C ILE A 279 -8.19 -1.57 0.78
N TYR A 280 -9.22 -0.73 0.59
CA TYR A 280 -9.11 0.62 0.03
C TYR A 280 -9.96 1.60 0.85
N SER A 281 -9.33 2.54 1.55
CA SER A 281 -10.00 3.50 2.45
C SER A 281 -9.38 4.90 2.40
N SER A 282 -10.11 5.91 2.86
CA SER A 282 -9.66 7.30 2.99
C SER A 282 -8.65 7.52 4.14
N GLY A 283 -8.56 6.58 5.07
CA GLY A 283 -7.55 6.53 6.12
C GLY A 283 -6.19 6.02 5.61
N SER A 284 -5.10 6.44 6.25
CA SER A 284 -3.73 6.05 5.85
C SER A 284 -3.51 4.54 6.01
N ARG A 285 -2.60 3.95 5.22
CA ARG A 285 -2.23 2.52 5.35
C ARG A 285 -1.81 2.13 6.78
N LEU A 286 -1.26 3.06 7.57
CA LEU A 286 -0.99 2.85 9.00
C LEU A 286 -2.30 2.62 9.79
N ALA A 287 -3.26 3.53 9.71
CA ALA A 287 -4.55 3.40 10.37
C ALA A 287 -5.27 2.09 9.99
N GLN A 288 -5.26 1.73 8.70
CA GLN A 288 -5.84 0.47 8.23
C GLN A 288 -5.15 -0.76 8.85
N ARG A 289 -3.81 -0.75 8.95
CA ARG A 289 -3.01 -1.82 9.58
C ARG A 289 -3.14 -1.89 11.11
N LEU A 290 -3.59 -0.82 11.75
CA LEU A 290 -3.92 -0.80 13.18
C LEU A 290 -5.31 -1.42 13.41
N ILE A 291 -6.34 -0.91 12.71
CA ILE A 291 -7.73 -1.39 12.78
C ILE A 291 -7.78 -2.92 12.61
N PHE A 292 -7.26 -3.46 11.50
CA PHE A 292 -7.28 -4.92 11.25
C PHE A 292 -6.25 -5.71 12.07
N GLY A 293 -5.31 -5.04 12.75
CA GLY A 293 -4.22 -5.67 13.50
C GLY A 293 -4.55 -6.01 14.94
N LYS A 294 -5.46 -5.27 15.57
CA LYS A 294 -5.99 -5.53 16.92
C LYS A 294 -7.52 -5.42 16.89
N THR A 295 -8.21 -6.34 16.22
CA THR A 295 -9.69 -6.34 16.21
C THR A 295 -10.28 -7.07 17.42
N ASN A 296 -11.58 -6.86 17.64
CA ASN A 296 -12.44 -7.70 18.50
C ASN A 296 -12.50 -9.20 18.11
N TYR A 297 -11.83 -9.61 17.03
CA TYR A 297 -11.60 -11.00 16.62
C TYR A 297 -10.09 -11.35 16.47
N GLY A 298 -9.21 -10.54 17.07
CA GLY A 298 -7.75 -10.66 17.00
C GLY A 298 -7.14 -10.02 15.75
N ASP A 299 -5.93 -10.47 15.36
CA ASP A 299 -5.27 -10.00 14.14
C ASP A 299 -5.90 -10.66 12.90
N LEU A 300 -6.52 -9.85 12.03
CA LEU A 300 -7.13 -10.26 10.76
C LEU A 300 -6.21 -10.01 9.55
N ARG A 301 -5.08 -9.31 9.73
CA ARG A 301 -4.14 -8.97 8.62
C ARG A 301 -3.59 -10.21 7.93
N LYS A 302 -3.57 -11.36 8.62
CA LYS A 302 -3.23 -12.69 8.07
C LYS A 302 -4.09 -13.12 6.87
N TYR A 303 -5.27 -12.51 6.66
CA TYR A 303 -6.14 -12.74 5.50
C TYR A 303 -5.99 -11.66 4.40
N LEU A 304 -5.28 -10.57 4.69
CA LEU A 304 -5.17 -9.39 3.83
C LEU A 304 -3.85 -9.41 3.05
N CYS A 305 -3.91 -9.02 1.78
CA CYS A 305 -2.81 -9.10 0.82
C CYS A 305 -2.16 -7.73 0.51
N GLY A 306 -2.74 -6.64 1.04
CA GLY A 306 -2.24 -5.26 0.90
C GLY A 306 -3.30 -4.21 1.21
N PHE A 307 -2.86 -2.96 1.31
CA PHE A 307 -3.67 -1.80 1.70
C PHE A 307 -3.48 -0.66 0.70
N PHE A 308 -4.57 -0.12 0.19
CA PHE A 308 -4.62 1.08 -0.66
C PHE A 308 -5.23 2.24 0.13
N ASP A 309 -4.72 3.44 -0.10
CA ASP A 309 -5.19 4.69 0.49
C ASP A 309 -5.22 5.80 -0.56
N THR A 310 -5.52 7.04 -0.18
CA THR A 310 -5.67 8.17 -1.12
C THR A 310 -4.40 8.52 -1.92
N TYR A 311 -3.26 7.85 -1.66
CA TYR A 311 -2.09 7.92 -2.54
C TYR A 311 -2.37 7.30 -3.93
N VAL A 312 -3.30 6.35 -4.04
CA VAL A 312 -3.78 5.80 -5.33
C VAL A 312 -4.84 6.72 -6.00
N GLY A 313 -5.12 7.87 -5.38
CA GLY A 313 -6.16 8.83 -5.75
C GLY A 313 -7.46 8.65 -4.96
N ASN A 314 -8.48 9.40 -5.37
CA ASN A 314 -9.75 9.56 -4.67
C ASN A 314 -10.70 8.38 -4.94
N LYS A 315 -11.36 7.86 -3.90
CA LYS A 315 -12.33 6.75 -4.00
C LYS A 315 -13.55 7.07 -4.90
N LYS A 316 -13.77 8.35 -5.24
CA LYS A 316 -14.83 8.79 -6.18
C LYS A 316 -14.33 9.04 -7.60
N GLU A 317 -13.08 8.69 -7.92
CA GLU A 317 -12.48 8.84 -9.25
C GLU A 317 -12.23 7.47 -9.90
N THR A 318 -12.80 7.25 -11.09
CA THR A 318 -12.63 6.03 -11.90
C THR A 318 -11.16 5.63 -12.07
N ARG A 319 -10.27 6.63 -12.18
CA ARG A 319 -8.82 6.43 -12.36
C ARG A 319 -8.20 5.61 -11.22
N SER A 320 -8.63 5.78 -9.98
CA SER A 320 -8.06 5.06 -8.84
C SER A 320 -8.34 3.56 -8.90
N TYR A 321 -9.49 3.15 -9.43
CA TYR A 321 -9.82 1.74 -9.64
C TYR A 321 -9.10 1.10 -10.83
N ILE A 322 -8.73 1.91 -11.84
CA ILE A 322 -7.82 1.50 -12.91
C ILE A 322 -6.42 1.25 -12.33
N GLU A 323 -5.87 2.22 -11.59
CA GLU A 323 -4.55 2.13 -10.94
C GLU A 323 -4.48 0.96 -9.93
N ILE A 324 -5.55 0.70 -9.17
CA ILE A 324 -5.68 -0.50 -8.32
C ILE A 324 -5.66 -1.77 -9.17
N SER A 325 -6.42 -1.83 -10.26
CA SER A 325 -6.45 -3.02 -11.14
C SER A 325 -5.09 -3.33 -11.76
N GLU A 326 -4.36 -2.29 -12.21
CA GLU A 326 -3.00 -2.42 -12.72
C GLU A 326 -2.01 -2.83 -11.63
N SER A 327 -2.10 -2.23 -10.43
CA SER A 327 -1.29 -2.58 -9.25
C SER A 327 -1.52 -4.02 -8.76
N LEU A 328 -2.72 -4.57 -8.95
CA LEU A 328 -3.07 -5.96 -8.65
C LEU A 328 -2.62 -6.95 -9.75
N GLY A 329 -2.24 -6.47 -10.94
CA GLY A 329 -1.76 -7.29 -12.05
C GLY A 329 -2.79 -8.26 -12.65
N VAL A 330 -4.09 -7.98 -12.46
CA VAL A 330 -5.20 -8.80 -12.97
C VAL A 330 -5.26 -8.78 -14.51
N ASP A 331 -5.88 -9.81 -15.09
CA ASP A 331 -6.05 -9.90 -16.56
C ASP A 331 -7.20 -9.02 -17.07
N LYS A 332 -8.17 -8.71 -16.21
CA LYS A 332 -9.33 -7.84 -16.47
C LYS A 332 -9.74 -7.15 -15.17
N PRO A 333 -10.21 -5.89 -15.19
CA PRO A 333 -10.80 -5.26 -14.00
C PRO A 333 -11.98 -6.07 -13.44
N SER A 334 -12.73 -6.77 -14.29
CA SER A 334 -13.84 -7.65 -13.87
C SER A 334 -13.43 -8.91 -13.10
N ASP A 335 -12.13 -9.20 -12.98
CA ASP A 335 -11.60 -10.24 -12.08
C ASP A 335 -11.55 -9.75 -10.61
N VAL A 336 -11.73 -8.44 -10.38
CA VAL A 336 -11.79 -7.78 -9.07
C VAL A 336 -13.26 -7.52 -8.70
N LEU A 337 -13.61 -7.87 -7.46
CA LEU A 337 -14.86 -7.47 -6.80
C LEU A 337 -14.57 -6.36 -5.78
N PHE A 338 -15.18 -5.19 -5.95
CA PHE A 338 -15.16 -4.11 -4.96
C PHE A 338 -16.43 -4.13 -4.09
N LEU A 339 -16.26 -4.00 -2.78
CA LEU A 339 -17.32 -3.88 -1.77
C LEU A 339 -17.21 -2.53 -1.05
N THR A 340 -18.28 -1.74 -1.06
CA THR A 340 -18.44 -0.46 -0.37
C THR A 340 -19.92 -0.23 -0.04
N ASP A 341 -20.27 0.66 0.87
CA ASP A 341 -21.62 1.20 1.02
C ASP A 341 -21.86 2.47 0.17
N VAL A 342 -20.78 3.15 -0.25
CA VAL A 342 -20.85 4.49 -0.85
C VAL A 342 -21.17 4.41 -2.35
N TYR A 343 -22.39 4.84 -2.72
CA TYR A 343 -22.88 4.84 -4.11
C TYR A 343 -21.92 5.48 -5.13
N GLN A 344 -21.29 6.64 -4.82
CA GLN A 344 -20.40 7.29 -5.78
C GLN A 344 -19.10 6.51 -6.03
N GLU A 345 -18.63 5.75 -5.03
CA GLU A 345 -17.48 4.87 -5.17
C GLU A 345 -17.83 3.60 -5.97
N ALA A 346 -19.03 3.07 -5.73
CA ALA A 346 -19.58 1.97 -6.50
C ALA A 346 -19.71 2.32 -8.01
N VAL A 347 -20.12 3.56 -8.32
CA VAL A 347 -20.10 4.11 -9.70
C VAL A 347 -18.67 4.18 -10.24
N ALA A 348 -17.75 4.85 -9.53
CA ALA A 348 -16.36 5.00 -9.98
C ALA A 348 -15.66 3.64 -10.25
N ALA A 349 -15.90 2.62 -9.42
CA ALA A 349 -15.38 1.27 -9.62
C ALA A 349 -16.02 0.54 -10.81
N LYS A 350 -17.34 0.69 -11.01
CA LYS A 350 -18.08 0.10 -12.13
C LYS A 350 -17.67 0.70 -13.47
N ASP A 351 -17.42 2.01 -13.51
CA ASP A 351 -16.93 2.72 -14.70
C ASP A 351 -15.49 2.32 -15.07
N ALA A 352 -14.70 1.85 -14.10
CA ALA A 352 -13.39 1.23 -14.33
C ALA A 352 -13.48 -0.27 -14.72
N GLY A 353 -14.69 -0.83 -14.80
CA GLY A 353 -14.96 -2.19 -15.24
C GLY A 353 -14.86 -3.28 -14.15
N LEU A 354 -14.79 -2.90 -12.87
CA LEU A 354 -14.78 -3.87 -11.77
C LEU A 354 -16.17 -4.49 -11.56
N LYS A 355 -16.22 -5.69 -10.97
CA LYS A 355 -17.46 -6.17 -10.34
C LYS A 355 -17.68 -5.38 -9.05
N VAL A 356 -18.93 -5.00 -8.75
CA VAL A 356 -19.26 -4.17 -7.58
C VAL A 356 -20.52 -4.68 -6.91
N LEU A 357 -20.51 -4.76 -5.57
CA LEU A 357 -21.70 -4.94 -4.73
C LEU A 357 -21.75 -3.80 -3.70
N ILE A 358 -22.96 -3.32 -3.40
CA ILE A 358 -23.16 -2.30 -2.34
C ILE A 358 -23.56 -2.97 -1.03
N LEU A 359 -22.94 -2.55 0.07
CA LEU A 359 -23.18 -3.09 1.42
C LEU A 359 -24.22 -2.27 2.18
N ILE A 360 -25.23 -2.97 2.70
CA ILE A 360 -26.27 -2.40 3.56
C ILE A 360 -25.98 -2.80 5.01
N ARG A 361 -25.35 -1.90 5.77
CA ARG A 361 -25.06 -2.10 7.20
C ARG A 361 -25.88 -1.13 8.07
N PRO A 362 -26.11 -1.46 9.36
CA PRO A 362 -26.73 -0.53 10.30
C PRO A 362 -25.93 0.78 10.40
N GLY A 363 -26.61 1.91 10.20
CA GLY A 363 -26.01 3.26 10.23
C GLY A 363 -25.61 3.83 8.86
N ASN A 364 -25.63 3.02 7.79
CA ASN A 364 -25.33 3.52 6.44
C ASN A 364 -26.42 4.48 5.93
N GLY A 365 -26.03 5.44 5.09
CA GLY A 365 -26.97 6.37 4.47
C GLY A 365 -27.91 5.71 3.44
N PRO A 366 -29.07 6.33 3.13
CA PRO A 366 -29.98 5.81 2.12
C PRO A 366 -29.34 5.87 0.71
N LEU A 367 -29.48 4.79 -0.05
CA LEU A 367 -29.08 4.76 -1.46
C LEU A 367 -30.11 5.48 -2.35
N PRO A 368 -29.70 6.02 -3.51
CA PRO A 368 -30.64 6.54 -4.50
C PRO A 368 -31.61 5.47 -4.99
N GLU A 369 -32.88 5.84 -5.25
CA GLU A 369 -33.84 4.93 -5.87
C GLU A 369 -33.32 4.42 -7.23
N ASN A 370 -33.57 3.15 -7.53
CA ASN A 370 -33.21 2.51 -8.80
C ASN A 370 -31.71 2.58 -9.17
N HIS A 371 -30.80 2.69 -8.17
CA HIS A 371 -29.35 2.85 -8.35
C HIS A 371 -28.64 1.77 -9.20
N GLY A 372 -29.25 0.61 -9.47
CA GLY A 372 -28.76 -0.34 -10.47
C GLY A 372 -27.48 -1.11 -10.09
N PHE A 373 -27.30 -1.39 -8.79
CA PHE A 373 -26.29 -2.30 -8.25
C PHE A 373 -26.96 -3.43 -7.45
N LYS A 374 -26.36 -4.62 -7.40
CA LYS A 374 -26.77 -5.64 -6.43
C LYS A 374 -26.31 -5.20 -5.04
N THR A 375 -27.23 -5.24 -4.08
CA THR A 375 -26.97 -5.03 -2.66
C THR A 375 -26.79 -6.37 -1.93
N VAL A 376 -26.03 -6.37 -0.83
CA VAL A 376 -25.97 -7.44 0.17
C VAL A 376 -25.89 -6.83 1.58
N SER A 377 -26.32 -7.56 2.60
CA SER A 377 -26.29 -7.13 4.02
C SER A 377 -25.14 -7.74 4.81
N SER A 378 -24.62 -8.87 4.35
CA SER A 378 -23.55 -9.66 4.96
C SER A 378 -22.56 -10.17 3.91
N PHE A 379 -21.27 -10.25 4.27
CA PHE A 379 -20.25 -10.88 3.44
C PHE A 379 -20.49 -12.39 3.24
N LEU A 380 -21.39 -13.01 4.03
CA LEU A 380 -21.79 -14.42 3.86
C LEU A 380 -22.77 -14.64 2.68
N GLU A 381 -23.18 -13.58 1.99
CA GLU A 381 -24.01 -13.62 0.77
C GLU A 381 -23.18 -13.64 -0.55
N ILE A 382 -21.86 -13.84 -0.44
CA ILE A 382 -20.85 -13.62 -1.51
C ILE A 382 -20.00 -14.86 -1.79
#